data_AF-A0A9X3ANS8-F1
#
_entry.id   AF-A0A9X3ANS8-F1
#
_cell.length_a   1.000
_cell.length_b   1.000
_cell.length_c   1.000
_cell.angle_alpha   90.00
_cell.angle_beta   90.00
_cell.angle_gamma   90.00
#
_symmetry.space_group_name_H-M   'P 1'
#
loop_
_entity.id
_entity.type
_entity.pdbx_description
1 polymer ?
#
loop_
_entity_poly.entity_id
_entity_poly.type
_entity_poly.pdbx_seq_one_letter_code
_entity_poly.pdbx_strand_id
1 'polypeptide(L)'
;MKSNLINAALITAISLGLSGCVLNVGDHESGKSHDYWEVQQEKNRTSLTKLSLGMTFEQVQIIMGTADFSEAFVSQNNAQSDQEQVKVLFYRTQWAKGDGKTTKDECTPIVFKNNELIGWGDAAYKQI
;
A
#
# COMPACT_ATOMS: atom_id res chain seq x y z
N MET A 1 72.88 -10.48 -18.53
CA MET A 1 71.82 -11.02 -19.43
C MET A 1 70.62 -11.38 -18.58
N LYS A 2 69.42 -11.12 -19.13
CA LYS A 2 68.05 -11.48 -18.68
C LYS A 2 67.20 -10.28 -18.21
N SER A 3 66.58 -9.68 -19.22
CA SER A 3 65.34 -8.89 -19.17
C SER A 3 64.17 -9.72 -18.65
N ASN A 4 63.10 -9.04 -18.20
CA ASN A 4 61.73 -9.15 -18.75
C ASN A 4 60.74 -8.47 -17.77
N LEU A 5 60.40 -7.21 -18.05
CA LEU A 5 59.28 -6.52 -17.42
C LEU A 5 58.02 -6.89 -18.21
N ILE A 6 57.10 -7.60 -17.55
CA ILE A 6 55.79 -7.97 -18.10
C ILE A 6 54.70 -7.29 -17.26
N ASN A 7 53.92 -6.45 -17.92
CA ASN A 7 52.51 -6.12 -17.73
C ASN A 7 51.91 -6.15 -16.31
N ALA A 8 51.56 -4.97 -15.79
CA ALA A 8 50.46 -4.78 -14.85
C ALA A 8 49.69 -3.52 -15.31
N ALA A 9 48.59 -3.72 -16.05
CA ALA A 9 47.23 -3.74 -15.51
C ALA A 9 46.66 -2.32 -15.36
N LEU A 10 46.07 -1.88 -16.48
CA LEU A 10 45.14 -0.78 -16.65
C LEU A 10 43.88 -1.03 -15.80
N ILE A 11 43.88 -0.63 -14.53
CA ILE A 11 42.65 -0.55 -13.71
C ILE A 11 42.79 0.63 -12.75
N THR A 12 42.42 1.84 -13.19
CA THR A 12 42.22 2.97 -12.30
C THR A 12 40.87 3.64 -12.58
N ALA A 13 39.88 3.13 -11.84
CA ALA A 13 38.82 3.88 -11.19
C ALA A 13 37.91 4.77 -12.06
N ILE A 14 36.91 4.15 -12.68
CA ILE A 14 35.63 4.83 -12.94
C ILE A 14 34.86 4.86 -11.61
N SER A 15 34.98 5.94 -10.86
CA SER A 15 34.23 6.10 -9.59
C SER A 15 33.77 7.54 -9.36
N LEU A 16 33.07 8.11 -10.33
CA LEU A 16 32.31 9.36 -10.15
C LEU A 16 30.95 9.21 -10.83
N GLY A 17 29.97 8.68 -10.09
CA GLY A 17 28.64 8.47 -10.64
C GLY A 17 27.53 8.07 -9.66
N LEU A 18 27.77 8.09 -8.35
CA LEU A 18 26.67 7.97 -7.37
C LEU A 18 26.34 9.36 -6.82
N SER A 19 25.70 10.19 -7.63
CA SER A 19 24.83 11.24 -7.09
C SER A 19 23.58 10.56 -6.53
N GLY A 20 23.71 9.95 -5.35
CA GLY A 20 22.57 9.50 -4.59
C GLY A 20 21.81 10.72 -4.11
N CYS A 21 20.62 10.96 -4.65
CA CYS A 21 19.67 11.87 -4.02
C CYS A 21 19.27 11.25 -2.68
N VAL A 22 19.87 11.71 -1.59
CA VAL A 22 19.38 11.42 -0.24
C VAL A 22 18.08 12.20 -0.10
N LEU A 23 16.96 11.52 -0.32
CA LEU A 23 15.66 12.01 0.11
C LEU A 23 15.61 11.87 1.62
N ASN A 24 16.07 12.91 2.32
CA ASN A 24 15.76 13.09 3.72
C ASN A 24 14.29 13.53 3.81
N VAL A 25 13.37 12.57 3.92
CA VAL A 25 12.05 12.88 4.46
C VAL A 25 12.29 13.11 5.94
N GLY A 26 12.42 14.39 6.31
CA GLY A 26 12.47 14.80 7.70
C GLY A 26 11.22 14.27 8.39
N ASP A 27 11.42 13.24 9.21
CA ASP A 27 10.42 12.78 10.14
C ASP A 27 10.33 13.88 11.20
N HIS A 28 9.40 14.82 11.02
CA HIS A 28 8.98 15.63 12.13
C HIS A 28 8.36 14.64 13.12
N GLU A 29 9.10 14.34 14.18
CA GLU A 29 8.59 13.76 15.42
C GLU A 29 7.49 14.68 15.96
N SER A 30 6.30 14.59 15.35
CA SER A 30 5.07 14.95 16.02
C SER A 30 4.84 13.81 16.99
N GLY A 31 5.15 14.06 18.26
CA GLY A 31 4.76 13.16 19.35
C GLY A 31 3.34 12.70 19.07
N LYS A 32 3.13 11.38 19.01
CA LYS A 32 1.85 10.77 18.64
C LYS A 32 0.80 11.23 19.66
N SER A 33 0.20 12.40 19.41
CA SER A 33 -0.89 12.92 20.19
C SER A 33 -2.02 11.91 20.08
N HIS A 34 -2.77 11.74 21.15
CA HIS A 34 -4.00 10.97 21.16
C HIS A 34 -4.94 11.38 20.01
N ASP A 35 -4.78 12.57 19.43
CA ASP A 35 -5.59 13.05 18.31
C ASP A 35 -5.19 12.44 16.94
N TYR A 36 -3.98 11.89 16.79
CA TYR A 36 -3.50 11.42 15.48
C TYR A 36 -4.36 10.30 14.91
N TRP A 37 -4.77 9.33 15.75
CA TRP A 37 -5.59 8.22 15.29
C TRP A 37 -7.00 8.69 14.92
N GLU A 38 -7.54 9.68 15.62
CA GLU A 38 -8.87 10.24 15.36
C GLU A 38 -8.89 11.02 14.04
N VAL A 39 -7.86 11.83 13.80
CA VAL A 39 -7.67 12.54 12.53
C VAL A 39 -7.56 11.56 11.36
N GLN A 40 -6.81 10.47 11.52
CA GLN A 40 -6.67 9.45 10.48
C GLN A 40 -7.99 8.72 10.21
N GLN A 41 -8.75 8.38 11.25
CA GLN A 41 -10.07 7.77 11.08
C GLN A 41 -11.05 8.70 10.37
N GLU A 42 -11.10 9.97 10.77
CA GLU A 42 -11.98 10.96 10.13
C GLU A 42 -11.60 11.19 8.66
N LYS A 43 -10.30 11.26 8.37
CA LYS A 43 -9.78 11.31 7.00
C LYS A 43 -10.23 10.09 6.19
N ASN A 44 -10.09 8.89 6.73
CA ASN A 44 -10.49 7.66 6.04
C ASN A 44 -12.00 7.62 5.80
N ARG A 45 -12.83 8.00 6.78
CA ARG A 45 -14.29 8.14 6.61
C ARG A 45 -14.64 9.15 5.53
N THR A 46 -13.99 10.32 5.53
CA THR A 46 -14.21 11.36 4.53
C THR A 46 -13.76 10.92 3.13
N SER A 47 -12.68 10.15 3.01
CA SER A 47 -12.25 9.60 1.72
C SER A 47 -13.19 8.52 1.20
N LEU A 48 -13.78 7.69 2.09
CA LEU A 48 -14.78 6.69 1.70
C LEU A 48 -16.01 7.30 1.03
N THR A 49 -16.44 8.50 1.45
CA THR A 49 -17.60 9.18 0.82
C THR A 49 -17.34 9.64 -0.61
N LYS A 50 -16.07 9.69 -1.03
CA LYS A 50 -15.66 10.08 -2.39
C LYS A 50 -15.56 8.89 -3.34
N LEU A 51 -15.72 7.66 -2.82
CA LEU A 51 -15.64 6.46 -3.63
C LEU A 51 -16.94 6.22 -4.40
N SER A 52 -16.78 5.72 -5.61
CA SER A 52 -17.88 5.29 -6.46
C SER A 52 -17.59 3.89 -6.98
N LEU A 53 -18.63 3.07 -7.11
CA LEU A 53 -18.53 1.79 -7.79
C LEU A 53 -17.97 1.99 -9.20
N GLY A 54 -17.13 1.06 -9.64
CA GLY A 54 -16.47 1.13 -10.94
C GLY A 54 -15.15 1.91 -10.98
N MET A 55 -14.74 2.55 -9.87
CA MET A 55 -13.41 3.16 -9.79
C MET A 55 -12.30 2.12 -9.94
N THR A 56 -11.21 2.50 -10.62
CA THR A 56 -10.03 1.65 -10.72
C THR A 56 -9.29 1.59 -9.38
N PHE A 57 -8.51 0.52 -9.18
CA PHE A 57 -7.64 0.39 -8.02
C PHE A 57 -6.75 1.63 -7.79
N GLU A 58 -6.18 2.19 -8.86
CA GLU A 58 -5.31 3.37 -8.82
C GLU A 58 -6.06 4.62 -8.35
N GLN A 59 -7.28 4.84 -8.86
CA GLN A 59 -8.13 5.96 -8.44
C GLN A 59 -8.46 5.86 -6.94
N VAL A 60 -8.80 4.66 -6.47
CA VAL A 60 -9.08 4.44 -5.04
C VAL A 60 -7.83 4.65 -4.20
N GLN A 61 -6.65 4.20 -4.64
CA GLN A 61 -5.39 4.44 -3.93
C GLN A 61 -5.03 5.93 -3.84
N ILE A 62 -5.33 6.74 -4.87
CA ILE A 62 -5.13 8.19 -4.82
C ILE A 62 -6.04 8.83 -3.76
N ILE A 63 -7.28 8.36 -3.63
CA ILE A 63 -8.27 8.90 -2.69
C ILE A 63 -8.01 8.45 -1.25
N MET A 64 -7.73 7.16 -1.08
CA MET A 64 -7.63 6.51 0.24
C MET A 64 -6.20 6.47 0.78
N GLY A 65 -5.19 6.51 -0.08
CA GLY A 65 -3.79 6.38 0.29
C GLY A 65 -3.36 4.92 0.52
N THR A 66 -2.46 4.73 1.48
CA THR A 66 -1.94 3.38 1.83
C THR A 66 -2.87 2.72 2.83
N ALA A 67 -3.29 1.49 2.54
CA ALA A 67 -4.13 0.69 3.43
C ALA A 67 -3.34 0.16 4.63
N ASP A 68 -4.02 -0.03 5.77
CA ASP A 68 -3.46 -0.67 6.95
C ASP A 68 -3.19 -2.17 6.72
N PHE A 69 -4.11 -2.82 6.00
CA PHE A 69 -3.95 -4.21 5.58
C PHE A 69 -4.42 -4.40 4.14
N SER A 70 -3.90 -5.46 3.49
CA SER A 70 -4.35 -5.89 2.18
C SER A 70 -4.46 -7.41 2.10
N GLU A 71 -5.45 -7.87 1.34
CA GLU A 71 -5.65 -9.27 0.99
C GLU A 71 -5.86 -9.35 -0.53
N ALA A 72 -5.38 -10.42 -1.14
CA ALA A 72 -5.63 -10.68 -2.56
C ALA A 72 -5.67 -12.19 -2.82
N PHE A 73 -6.62 -12.63 -3.63
CA PHE A 73 -6.75 -14.02 -4.05
C PHE A 73 -7.42 -14.11 -5.41
N VAL A 74 -7.26 -15.24 -6.08
CA VAL A 74 -7.98 -15.55 -7.31
C VAL A 74 -9.17 -16.42 -6.96
N SER A 75 -10.38 -15.95 -7.22
CA SER A 75 -11.59 -16.74 -7.05
C SER A 75 -11.84 -17.58 -8.30
N GLN A 76 -12.06 -18.88 -8.10
CA GLN A 76 -12.53 -19.78 -9.15
C GLN A 76 -14.06 -19.84 -9.08
N ASN A 77 -14.75 -18.84 -9.60
CA ASN A 77 -16.20 -18.87 -9.67
C ASN A 77 -16.67 -19.88 -10.74
N ASN A 78 -17.70 -20.66 -10.39
CA ASN A 78 -18.13 -21.92 -11.02
C ASN A 78 -18.76 -21.81 -12.43
N ALA A 79 -18.39 -20.80 -13.23
CA ALA A 79 -18.86 -20.67 -14.60
C ALA A 79 -17.65 -20.52 -15.53
N GLN A 80 -17.05 -21.67 -15.87
CA GLN A 80 -16.38 -21.95 -17.13
C GLN A 80 -15.81 -20.73 -17.89
N SER A 81 -14.76 -20.08 -17.37
CA SER A 81 -13.56 -19.62 -18.14
C SER A 81 -12.81 -18.41 -17.54
N ASP A 82 -13.37 -17.63 -16.61
CA ASP A 82 -12.69 -16.41 -16.13
C ASP A 82 -12.26 -16.51 -14.66
N GLN A 83 -10.94 -16.43 -14.44
CA GLN A 83 -10.34 -16.30 -13.11
C GLN A 83 -10.57 -14.87 -12.58
N GLU A 84 -11.41 -14.71 -11.56
CA GLU A 84 -11.66 -13.40 -10.95
C GLU A 84 -10.55 -13.05 -9.97
N GLN A 85 -9.83 -11.96 -10.19
CA GLN A 85 -8.84 -11.46 -9.23
C GLN A 85 -9.56 -10.59 -8.20
N VAL A 86 -9.60 -11.05 -6.95
CA VAL A 86 -10.18 -10.33 -5.82
C VAL A 86 -9.05 -9.67 -5.03
N LYS A 87 -9.22 -8.40 -4.69
CA LYS A 87 -8.33 -7.67 -3.79
C LYS A 87 -9.16 -6.93 -2.75
N VAL A 88 -8.73 -6.95 -1.51
CA VAL A 88 -9.38 -6.23 -0.41
C VAL A 88 -8.35 -5.35 0.27
N LEU A 89 -8.70 -4.07 0.45
CA LEU A 89 -7.91 -3.13 1.22
C LEU A 89 -8.64 -2.76 2.50
N PHE A 90 -7.95 -2.73 3.63
CA PHE A 90 -8.55 -2.39 4.93
C PHE A 90 -8.00 -1.05 5.40
N TYR A 91 -8.91 -0.12 5.71
CA TYR A 91 -8.57 1.20 6.24
C TYR A 91 -9.21 1.38 7.61
N ARG A 92 -8.44 1.83 8.60
CA ARG A 92 -8.97 2.12 9.93
C ARG A 92 -9.99 3.26 9.89
N THR A 93 -11.22 3.00 10.32
CA THR A 93 -12.32 3.98 10.27
C THR A 93 -13.03 4.13 11.61
N GLN A 94 -12.75 3.23 12.55
CA GLN A 94 -13.33 3.24 13.88
C GLN A 94 -12.31 2.86 14.94
N TRP A 95 -12.61 3.23 16.17
CA TRP A 95 -11.86 2.83 17.36
C TRP A 95 -12.62 1.70 18.06
N ALA A 96 -11.97 0.57 18.27
CA ALA A 96 -12.48 -0.52 19.09
C ALA A 96 -11.66 -0.67 20.38
N LYS A 97 -10.32 -0.63 20.30
CA LYS A 97 -9.45 -0.88 21.45
C LYS A 97 -8.32 0.13 21.58
N GLY A 98 -8.12 0.61 22.79
CA GLY A 98 -7.03 1.51 23.17
C GLY A 98 -5.72 0.82 23.52
N ASP A 99 -5.40 -0.30 22.86
CA ASP A 99 -4.12 -1.01 23.04
C ASP A 99 -3.03 -0.51 22.08
N GLY A 100 -3.36 0.48 21.25
CA GLY A 100 -2.44 1.09 20.29
C GLY A 100 -2.16 0.22 19.05
N LYS A 101 -2.86 -0.91 18.88
CA LYS A 101 -2.73 -1.77 17.70
C LYS A 101 -3.98 -1.66 16.84
N THR A 102 -3.81 -1.46 15.54
CA THR A 102 -4.94 -1.54 14.60
C THR A 102 -5.27 -3.01 14.37
N THR A 103 -6.53 -3.38 14.54
CA THR A 103 -7.05 -4.71 14.22
C THR A 103 -8.10 -4.63 13.11
N LYS A 104 -8.37 -5.74 12.40
CA LYS A 104 -9.26 -5.71 11.21
C LYS A 104 -10.71 -5.33 11.54
N ASP A 105 -11.17 -5.59 12.76
CA ASP A 105 -12.47 -5.16 13.28
C ASP A 105 -12.58 -3.64 13.49
N GLU A 106 -11.48 -2.91 13.41
CA GLU A 106 -11.43 -1.44 13.41
C GLU A 106 -11.38 -0.84 12.00
N CYS A 107 -11.40 -1.69 10.98
CA CYS A 107 -11.22 -1.28 9.59
C CYS A 107 -12.49 -1.46 8.76
N THR A 108 -12.67 -0.58 7.79
CA THR A 108 -13.63 -0.77 6.70
C THR A 108 -12.92 -1.40 5.51
N PRO A 109 -13.35 -2.59 5.05
CA PRO A 109 -12.80 -3.22 3.86
C PRO A 109 -13.30 -2.52 2.58
N ILE A 110 -12.43 -2.41 1.59
CA ILE A 110 -12.75 -1.96 0.23
C ILE A 110 -12.42 -3.12 -0.70
N VAL A 111 -13.39 -3.57 -1.47
CA VAL A 111 -13.34 -4.81 -2.25
C VAL A 111 -13.25 -4.48 -3.73
N PHE A 112 -12.28 -5.09 -4.39
CA PHE A 112 -12.05 -5.00 -5.82
C PHE A 112 -12.22 -6.35 -6.48
N LYS A 113 -12.78 -6.37 -7.68
CA LYS A 113 -12.73 -7.50 -8.60
C LYS A 113 -12.16 -7.03 -9.92
N ASN A 114 -11.19 -7.77 -10.47
CA ASN A 114 -10.56 -7.45 -11.77
C ASN A 114 -10.10 -5.99 -11.88
N ASN A 115 -9.49 -5.47 -10.79
CA ASN A 115 -8.99 -4.10 -10.66
C ASN A 115 -10.06 -2.98 -10.59
N GLU A 116 -11.33 -3.34 -10.41
CA GLU A 116 -12.47 -2.44 -10.33
C GLU A 116 -13.13 -2.50 -8.94
N LEU A 117 -13.49 -1.34 -8.39
CA LEU A 117 -14.16 -1.21 -7.09
C LEU A 117 -15.60 -1.73 -7.19
N ILE A 118 -15.88 -2.84 -6.51
CA ILE A 118 -17.23 -3.46 -6.47
C ILE A 118 -18.01 -3.13 -5.21
N GLY A 119 -17.36 -2.60 -4.17
CA GLY A 119 -18.02 -2.18 -2.94
C GLY A 119 -17.06 -2.03 -1.76
N TRP A 120 -17.60 -1.60 -0.63
CA TRP A 120 -16.87 -1.45 0.63
C TRP A 120 -17.77 -1.75 1.84
N GLY A 121 -17.16 -1.94 3.00
CA GLY A 121 -17.81 -2.37 4.23
C GLY A 121 -18.08 -3.87 4.30
N ASP A 122 -18.57 -4.32 5.46
CA ASP A 122 -18.86 -5.73 5.74
C ASP A 122 -19.83 -6.35 4.73
N ALA A 123 -20.74 -5.55 4.19
CA ALA A 123 -21.70 -6.00 3.19
C ALA A 123 -21.00 -6.46 1.90
N ALA A 124 -19.97 -5.75 1.44
CA ALA A 124 -19.18 -6.13 0.27
C ALA A 124 -18.22 -7.29 0.59
N TYR A 125 -17.59 -7.27 1.77
CA TYR A 125 -16.63 -8.30 2.17
C TYR A 125 -17.28 -9.69 2.40
N LYS A 126 -18.57 -9.74 2.74
CA LYS A 126 -19.31 -11.01 2.86
C LYS A 126 -19.76 -11.60 1.52
N GLN A 127 -19.63 -10.87 0.42
CA GLN A 127 -20.08 -11.29 -0.92
C GLN A 127 -18.96 -11.92 -1.76
N ILE A 128 -17.73 -11.94 -1.25
CA ILE A 128 -16.58 -12.62 -1.84
C ILE A 128 -16.35 -13.97 -1.18
#